data_AF-A0A6B3GDP5-F1
#
_entry.id   AF-A0A6B3GDP5-F1
#
_cell.length_a   1.000
_cell.length_b   1.000
_cell.length_c   1.000
_cell.angle_alpha   90.00
_cell.angle_beta   90.00
_cell.angle_gamma   90.00
#
_symmetry.space_group_name_H-M   'P 1'
#
loop_
_entity.id
_entity.type
_entity.pdbx_description
1 polymer ?
#
loop_
_entity_poly.entity_id
_entity_poly.type
_entity_poly.pdbx_seq_one_letter_code
_entity_poly.pdbx_strand_id
1 'polypeptide(L)'
;MAGAAPVLTHNCGNAAADAQADLASMRNQLNMDQVGTSTPKKEGTLARLDYQGQTFYGMNAPGVQHSNPGGVMNMHLLHAEGDALAQAHRAGLRGGVATLHTDRAPCPFCRNNFAGMSRALNLNALMVYGPNGLAGMYSRQAGRYIRLR
;
A
#
# COMPACT_ATOMS: atom_id res chain seq x y z
N MET A 1 -27.45 25.48 20.50
CA MET A 1 -26.58 26.32 19.64
C MET A 1 -25.57 25.38 19.01
N ALA A 2 -25.76 25.07 17.73
CA ALA A 2 -24.94 24.16 16.95
C ALA A 2 -23.55 24.77 16.69
N GLY A 3 -22.49 23.99 16.90
CA GLY A 3 -21.11 24.35 16.57
C GLY A 3 -20.47 23.20 15.80
N ALA A 4 -20.39 23.39 14.49
CA ALA A 4 -19.92 22.50 13.43
C ALA A 4 -19.00 21.33 13.83
N ALA A 5 -19.44 20.12 13.47
CA ALA A 5 -18.56 18.97 13.29
C ALA A 5 -17.48 19.30 12.25
N PRO A 6 -16.21 18.87 12.44
CA PRO A 6 -15.21 18.99 11.39
C PRO A 6 -15.66 18.16 10.18
N VAL A 7 -15.90 18.85 9.08
CA VAL A 7 -16.20 18.27 7.77
C VAL A 7 -15.06 17.32 7.42
N LEU A 8 -15.36 16.02 7.30
CA LEU A 8 -14.50 15.04 6.64
C LEU A 8 -14.38 15.43 5.16
N THR A 9 -13.51 16.38 4.88
CA THR A 9 -13.06 16.66 3.52
C THR A 9 -12.36 15.39 3.03
N HIS A 10 -13.06 14.61 2.21
CA HIS A 10 -12.47 13.52 1.43
C HIS A 10 -11.59 14.16 0.36
N ASN A 11 -10.49 14.78 0.79
CA ASN A 11 -9.54 15.43 -0.08
C ASN A 11 -8.49 14.38 -0.41
N CYS A 12 -8.70 13.66 -1.51
CA CYS A 12 -7.83 12.59 -1.97
C CYS A 12 -6.36 13.04 -2.12
N GLY A 13 -6.10 14.35 -2.21
CA GLY A 13 -4.77 14.97 -2.16
C GLY A 13 -4.18 15.14 -0.76
N ASN A 14 -4.99 15.46 0.26
CA ASN A 14 -4.51 15.48 1.66
C ASN A 14 -4.27 14.07 2.15
N ALA A 15 -5.20 13.13 1.90
CA ALA A 15 -5.05 11.75 2.38
C ALA A 15 -3.75 11.09 1.87
N ALA A 16 -3.37 11.36 0.61
CA ALA A 16 -2.10 10.87 0.07
C ALA A 16 -0.87 11.59 0.67
N ALA A 17 -0.96 12.89 0.97
CA ALA A 17 0.12 13.60 1.64
C ALA A 17 0.27 13.16 3.11
N ASP A 18 -0.85 12.97 3.80
CA ASP A 18 -0.93 12.49 5.19
C ASP A 18 -0.36 11.07 5.30
N ALA A 19 -0.73 10.17 4.38
CA ALA A 19 -0.16 8.82 4.33
C ALA A 19 1.36 8.82 4.06
N GLN A 20 1.85 9.76 3.26
CA GLN A 20 3.28 9.92 2.99
C GLN A 20 4.04 10.50 4.19
N ALA A 21 3.46 11.47 4.89
CA ALA A 21 4.00 12.01 6.14
C ALA A 21 4.01 10.95 7.26
N ASP A 22 3.01 10.09 7.28
CA ASP A 22 2.89 8.97 8.21
C ASP A 22 3.97 7.90 7.95
N LEU A 23 4.20 7.51 6.69
CA LEU A 23 5.31 6.62 6.33
C LEU A 23 6.69 7.23 6.63
N ALA A 24 6.85 8.55 6.47
CA ALA A 24 8.08 9.26 6.86
C ALA A 24 8.28 9.28 8.38
N SER A 25 7.21 9.49 9.15
CA SER A 25 7.22 9.41 10.62
C SER A 25 7.59 8.01 11.10
N MET A 26 7.00 6.98 10.51
CA MET A 26 7.29 5.57 10.82
C MET A 26 8.76 5.24 10.56
N ARG A 27 9.33 5.70 9.44
CA ARG A 27 10.77 5.55 9.18
C ARG A 27 11.64 6.11 10.30
N ASN A 28 11.33 7.31 10.76
CA ASN A 28 12.08 7.96 11.84
C ASN A 28 11.99 7.17 13.14
N GLN A 29 10.80 6.68 13.49
CA GLN A 29 10.58 5.85 14.68
C GLN A 29 11.38 4.53 14.62
N LEU A 30 11.51 3.97 13.42
CA LEU A 30 12.26 2.74 13.19
C LEU A 30 13.77 2.96 12.99
N ASN A 31 14.26 4.20 13.14
CA ASN A 31 15.66 4.58 12.91
C ASN A 31 16.17 4.17 11.51
N MET A 32 15.30 4.28 10.50
CA MET A 32 15.61 3.94 9.12
C MET A 32 16.12 5.17 8.36
N ASP A 33 17.07 4.95 7.45
CA ASP A 33 17.53 5.99 6.54
C ASP A 33 16.37 6.56 5.71
N GLN A 34 16.39 7.88 5.49
CA GLN A 34 15.43 8.56 4.63
C GLN A 34 15.52 8.04 3.18
N VAL A 35 14.38 8.02 2.48
CA VAL A 35 14.36 7.60 1.07
C VAL A 35 15.12 8.63 0.24
N GLY A 36 16.14 8.17 -0.50
CA GLY A 36 16.91 9.02 -1.42
C GLY A 36 18.11 9.74 -0.82
N THR A 37 18.39 9.61 0.49
CA THR A 37 19.54 10.26 1.15
C THR A 37 20.76 9.35 1.31
N SER A 38 20.63 8.05 1.04
CA SER A 38 21.72 7.08 1.09
C SER A 38 21.61 6.09 -0.09
N THR A 39 22.70 5.36 -0.38
CA THR A 39 22.71 4.30 -1.40
C THR A 39 21.46 3.44 -1.27
N PRO A 40 20.65 3.24 -2.32
CA PRO A 40 19.35 2.58 -2.20
C PRO A 40 19.53 1.16 -1.66
N LYS A 41 19.36 1.00 -0.35
CA LYS A 41 19.33 -0.31 0.29
C LYS A 41 18.08 -1.01 -0.23
N LYS A 42 18.23 -2.26 -0.67
CA LYS A 42 17.12 -3.11 -1.15
C LYS A 42 16.11 -3.43 -0.04
N GLU A 43 16.44 -3.07 1.19
CA GLU A 43 15.71 -3.30 2.43
C GLU A 43 15.16 -1.98 2.98
N GLY A 44 14.10 -2.04 3.78
CA GLY A 44 13.48 -0.88 4.42
C GLY A 44 12.53 -0.03 3.55
N THR A 45 11.83 -0.64 2.60
CA THR A 45 10.60 -0.11 1.98
C THR A 45 9.42 -0.32 2.94
N LEU A 46 8.59 0.70 3.10
CA LEU A 46 7.34 0.70 3.85
C LEU A 46 6.17 0.96 2.90
N ALA A 47 5.04 0.38 3.25
CA ALA A 47 3.77 0.60 2.59
C ALA A 47 2.67 0.77 3.63
N ARG A 48 1.69 1.60 3.28
CA ARG A 48 0.47 1.79 4.04
C ARG A 48 -0.72 1.48 3.14
N LEU A 49 -1.61 0.63 3.59
CA LEU A 49 -2.85 0.29 2.91
C LEU A 49 -4.02 0.81 3.73
N ASP A 50 -4.76 1.77 3.18
CA ASP A 50 -6.03 2.23 3.73
C ASP A 50 -7.18 1.50 3.02
N TYR A 51 -7.98 0.75 3.79
CA TYR A 51 -9.01 -0.11 3.25
C TYR A 51 -10.16 -0.35 4.26
N GLN A 52 -11.39 -0.04 3.85
CA GLN A 52 -12.61 -0.18 4.67
C GLN A 52 -12.50 0.42 6.08
N GLY A 53 -11.86 1.59 6.20
CA GLY A 53 -11.67 2.30 7.47
C GLY A 53 -10.56 1.72 8.35
N GLN A 54 -9.81 0.72 7.86
CA GLN A 54 -8.65 0.16 8.52
C GLN A 54 -7.37 0.55 7.79
N THR A 55 -6.28 0.63 8.54
CA THR A 55 -4.95 0.94 8.02
C THR A 55 -4.01 -0.22 8.33
N PHE A 56 -3.35 -0.76 7.31
CA PHE A 56 -2.38 -1.84 7.42
C PHE A 56 -1.00 -1.33 6.98
N TYR A 57 0.03 -1.68 7.74
CA TYR A 57 1.40 -1.30 7.43
C TYR A 57 2.19 -2.52 7.01
N GLY A 58 2.82 -2.42 5.83
CA GLY A 58 3.73 -3.44 5.34
C GLY A 58 5.16 -2.92 5.32
N MET A 59 6.10 -3.81 5.56
CA MET A 59 7.53 -3.54 5.47
C MET A 59 8.18 -4.67 4.68
N ASN A 60 9.15 -4.34 3.82
CA ASN A 60 9.94 -5.42 3.24
C ASN A 60 10.89 -6.00 4.29
N ALA A 61 10.73 -7.29 4.56
CA ALA A 61 11.53 -8.00 5.53
C ALA A 61 12.25 -9.16 4.80
N PRO A 62 13.44 -8.93 4.21
CA PRO A 62 14.21 -10.01 3.63
C PRO A 62 14.54 -11.03 4.72
N GLY A 63 14.05 -12.27 4.57
CA GLY A 63 14.28 -13.37 5.51
C GLY A 63 13.13 -13.71 6.45
N VAL A 64 12.02 -12.95 6.48
CA VAL A 64 10.85 -13.30 7.30
C VAL A 64 9.97 -14.30 6.55
N GLN A 65 9.79 -15.49 7.12
CA GLN A 65 8.85 -16.48 6.61
C GLN A 65 7.42 -16.06 6.98
N HIS A 66 6.73 -15.38 6.07
CA HIS A 66 5.30 -15.14 6.24
C HIS A 66 4.52 -16.42 5.89
N SER A 67 3.52 -16.78 6.70
CA SER A 67 2.62 -17.90 6.40
C SER A 67 1.76 -17.57 5.17
N ASN A 68 1.88 -18.33 4.07
CA ASN A 68 1.14 -18.07 2.84
C ASN A 68 -0.39 -18.14 3.10
N PRO A 69 -1.16 -17.04 2.90
CA PRO A 69 -2.60 -17.05 3.13
C PRO A 69 -3.41 -17.78 2.04
N GLY A 70 -2.76 -18.39 1.04
CA GLY A 70 -3.42 -19.01 -0.12
C GLY A 70 -3.86 -17.94 -1.13
N GLY A 71 -3.70 -18.21 -2.43
CA GLY A 71 -4.03 -17.25 -3.50
C GLY A 71 -3.04 -16.08 -3.65
N VAL A 72 -1.99 -16.03 -2.83
CA VAL A 72 -0.89 -15.04 -2.91
C VAL A 72 0.44 -15.80 -2.96
N MET A 73 1.35 -15.47 -3.87
CA MET A 73 2.66 -16.13 -3.91
C MET A 73 3.53 -15.67 -2.73
N ASN A 74 4.12 -16.60 -1.98
CA ASN A 74 4.88 -16.35 -0.74
C ASN A 74 5.97 -15.26 -0.87
N MET A 75 6.57 -15.15 -2.06
CA MET A 75 7.59 -14.15 -2.41
C MET A 75 7.09 -12.70 -2.31
N HIS A 76 5.78 -12.45 -2.48
CA HIS A 76 5.20 -11.10 -2.37
C HIS A 76 5.09 -10.62 -0.92
N LEU A 77 5.01 -11.54 0.03
CA LEU A 77 4.96 -11.20 1.45
C LEU A 77 6.27 -10.59 1.94
N LEU A 78 7.37 -10.81 1.20
CA LEU A 78 8.67 -10.20 1.48
C LEU A 78 8.76 -8.75 1.02
N HIS A 79 7.75 -8.24 0.31
CA HIS A 79 7.66 -6.85 -0.16
C HIS A 79 6.61 -6.10 0.66
N ALA A 80 6.88 -4.83 0.95
CA ALA A 80 6.01 -3.99 1.77
C ALA A 80 4.57 -3.95 1.23
N GLU A 81 4.40 -3.84 -0.08
CA GLU A 81 3.09 -3.78 -0.72
C GLU A 81 2.29 -5.08 -0.53
N GLY A 82 2.98 -6.22 -0.66
CA GLY A 82 2.36 -7.52 -0.55
C GLY A 82 2.06 -7.89 0.89
N ASP A 83 2.89 -7.49 1.85
CA ASP A 83 2.62 -7.68 3.28
C ASP A 83 1.37 -6.89 3.71
N ALA A 84 1.25 -5.61 3.35
CA ALA A 84 0.07 -4.80 3.69
C ALA A 84 -1.23 -5.39 3.11
N LEU A 85 -1.23 -5.81 1.84
CA LEU A 85 -2.37 -6.45 1.19
C LEU A 85 -2.69 -7.83 1.79
N ALA A 86 -1.68 -8.59 2.18
CA ALA A 86 -1.87 -9.89 2.82
C ALA A 86 -2.43 -9.76 4.25
N GLN A 87 -2.02 -8.75 5.01
CA GLN A 87 -2.62 -8.44 6.31
C GLN A 87 -4.11 -8.13 6.17
N ALA A 88 -4.49 -7.28 5.21
CA ALA A 88 -5.91 -7.03 4.90
C ALA A 88 -6.66 -8.31 4.50
N HIS A 89 -6.01 -9.20 3.72
CA HIS A 89 -6.61 -10.46 3.32
C HIS A 89 -6.85 -11.40 4.53
N ARG A 90 -5.87 -11.49 5.43
CA ARG A 90 -5.94 -12.26 6.69
C ARG A 90 -6.94 -11.67 7.67
N ALA A 91 -7.14 -10.35 7.67
CA ALA A 91 -8.21 -9.68 8.41
C ALA A 91 -9.62 -9.95 7.85
N GLY A 92 -9.73 -10.75 6.78
CA GLY A 92 -11.02 -11.15 6.20
C GLY A 92 -11.67 -10.08 5.31
N LEU A 93 -11.01 -8.94 5.07
CA LEU A 93 -11.58 -7.85 4.28
C LEU A 93 -11.68 -8.24 2.79
N ARG A 94 -12.85 -8.01 2.18
CA ARG A 94 -13.11 -8.30 0.76
C ARG A 94 -14.01 -7.22 0.15
N GLY A 95 -13.88 -6.95 -1.15
CA GLY A 95 -14.77 -6.00 -1.84
C GLY A 95 -14.36 -4.53 -1.77
N GLY A 96 -14.85 -3.72 -2.71
CA GLY A 96 -14.71 -2.25 -2.62
C GLY A 96 -13.37 -1.71 -3.11
N VAL A 97 -12.97 -0.55 -2.60
CA VAL A 97 -11.78 0.18 -3.07
C VAL A 97 -10.76 0.27 -1.96
N ALA A 98 -9.50 -0.01 -2.29
CA ALA A 98 -8.37 0.14 -1.39
C ALA A 98 -7.35 1.14 -1.95
N THR A 99 -6.64 1.81 -1.06
CA THR A 99 -5.57 2.75 -1.42
C THR A 99 -4.27 2.32 -0.78
N LEU A 100 -3.26 2.05 -1.62
CA LEU A 100 -1.93 1.68 -1.20
C LEU A 100 -0.98 2.86 -1.42
N HIS A 101 -0.26 3.23 -0.37
CA HIS A 101 0.78 4.23 -0.35
C HIS A 101 2.12 3.54 -0.14
N THR A 102 3.11 3.87 -0.95
CA THR A 102 4.47 3.37 -0.83
C THR A 102 5.44 4.52 -0.80
N ASP A 103 6.42 4.43 0.09
CA ASP A 103 7.45 5.45 0.24
C ASP A 103 8.47 5.49 -0.92
N ARG A 104 8.53 4.40 -1.69
CA ARG A 104 9.34 4.20 -2.88
C ARG A 104 8.45 3.75 -4.02
N ALA A 105 8.90 3.94 -5.25
CA ALA A 105 8.15 3.44 -6.40
C ALA A 105 8.04 1.90 -6.35
N PRO A 106 6.84 1.33 -6.56
CA PRO A 106 6.65 -0.12 -6.57
C PRO A 106 7.53 -0.81 -7.62
N CYS A 107 8.20 -1.89 -7.23
CA CYS A 107 9.07 -2.62 -8.14
C CYS A 107 8.28 -3.30 -9.27
N PRO A 108 8.92 -3.71 -10.39
CA PRO A 108 8.23 -4.39 -11.50
C PRO A 108 7.42 -5.62 -11.06
N PHE A 109 7.94 -6.38 -10.09
CA PHE A 109 7.29 -7.58 -9.56
C PHE A 109 5.96 -7.25 -8.87
N CYS A 110 5.94 -6.30 -7.93
CA CYS A 110 4.72 -5.84 -7.25
C CYS A 110 3.69 -5.31 -8.27
N ARG A 111 4.15 -4.53 -9.26
CA ARG A 111 3.29 -3.98 -10.32
C ARG A 111 2.58 -5.07 -11.12
N ASN A 112 3.29 -6.13 -11.49
CA ASN A 112 2.71 -7.24 -12.24
C ASN A 112 1.69 -8.05 -11.41
N ASN A 113 1.81 -8.03 -10.08
CA ASN A 113 0.95 -8.84 -9.21
C ASN A 113 -0.18 -8.06 -8.51
N PHE A 114 -0.24 -6.73 -8.61
CA PHE A 114 -1.35 -5.96 -8.05
C PHE A 114 -2.71 -6.45 -8.53
N ALA A 115 -2.82 -6.89 -9.79
CA ALA A 115 -4.05 -7.47 -10.31
C ALA A 115 -4.39 -8.81 -9.63
N GLY A 116 -3.40 -9.65 -9.35
CA GLY A 116 -3.59 -10.92 -8.63
C GLY A 116 -4.05 -10.69 -7.20
N MET A 117 -3.38 -9.80 -6.46
CA MET A 117 -3.75 -9.48 -5.08
C MET A 117 -5.12 -8.80 -4.98
N SER A 118 -5.41 -7.90 -5.92
CA SER A 118 -6.72 -7.25 -5.97
C SER A 118 -7.84 -8.26 -6.26
N ARG A 119 -7.58 -9.30 -7.06
CA ARG A 119 -8.53 -10.41 -7.25
C ARG A 119 -8.70 -11.26 -5.99
N ALA A 120 -7.62 -11.59 -5.28
CA ALA A 120 -7.68 -12.35 -4.03
C ALA A 120 -8.49 -11.63 -2.95
N LEU A 121 -8.36 -10.30 -2.85
CA LEU A 121 -9.16 -9.44 -1.99
C LEU A 121 -10.54 -9.12 -2.56
N ASN A 122 -10.89 -9.61 -3.75
CA ASN A 122 -12.11 -9.28 -4.46
C ASN A 122 -12.35 -7.74 -4.52
N LEU A 123 -11.32 -6.94 -4.83
CA LEU A 123 -11.43 -5.49 -4.94
C LEU A 123 -12.13 -5.07 -6.24
N ASN A 124 -12.82 -3.93 -6.19
CA ASN A 124 -13.30 -3.20 -7.36
C ASN A 124 -12.19 -2.35 -7.97
N ALA A 125 -11.38 -1.71 -7.11
CA ALA A 125 -10.20 -0.97 -7.51
C ALA A 125 -9.12 -0.96 -6.42
N LEU A 126 -7.87 -0.83 -6.86
CA LEU A 126 -6.72 -0.56 -6.00
C LEU A 126 -5.98 0.64 -6.57
N MET A 127 -5.92 1.73 -5.82
CA MET A 127 -5.13 2.91 -6.17
C MET A 127 -3.75 2.78 -5.54
N VAL A 128 -2.68 3.00 -6.32
CA VAL A 128 -1.30 2.88 -5.82
C VAL A 128 -0.58 4.21 -5.97
N TYR A 129 -0.21 4.81 -4.84
CA TYR A 129 0.53 6.05 -4.74
C TYR A 129 1.97 5.75 -4.33
N GLY A 130 2.92 6.33 -5.07
CA GLY A 130 4.32 6.40 -4.68
C GLY A 130 4.68 7.79 -4.15
N PRO A 131 5.98 8.06 -3.89
CA PRO A 131 6.45 9.36 -3.40
C PRO A 131 6.14 10.52 -4.36
N ASN A 132 6.01 10.22 -5.66
CA ASN A 132 5.72 11.21 -6.69
C ASN A 132 4.20 11.37 -6.96
N GLY A 133 3.33 10.75 -6.17
CA GLY A 133 1.88 10.71 -6.38
C GLY A 133 1.39 9.40 -7.02
N LEU A 134 0.22 9.44 -7.67
CA LEU A 134 -0.43 8.25 -8.21
C LEU A 134 0.46 7.56 -9.25
N ALA A 135 0.92 6.35 -8.93
CA ALA A 135 1.79 5.54 -9.79
C ALA A 135 0.97 4.68 -10.76
N GLY A 136 -0.24 4.28 -10.35
CA GLY A 136 -1.16 3.54 -11.20
C GLY A 136 -2.37 3.04 -10.43
N MET A 137 -3.21 2.29 -11.14
CA MET A 137 -4.43 1.74 -10.58
C MET A 137 -4.75 0.38 -11.17
N TYR A 138 -5.28 -0.51 -10.33
CA TYR A 138 -6.03 -1.66 -10.80
C TYR A 138 -7.52 -1.32 -10.77
N SER A 139 -8.27 -1.77 -11.78
CA SER A 139 -9.72 -1.84 -11.71
C SER A 139 -10.22 -3.21 -12.16
N ARG A 140 -11.31 -3.68 -11.55
CA ARG A 140 -11.94 -4.95 -11.92
C ARG A 140 -12.42 -4.94 -13.36
N GLN A 141 -12.97 -3.81 -13.81
CA GLN A 141 -13.46 -3.64 -15.18
C GLN A 141 -12.33 -3.79 -16.21
N ALA A 142 -11.15 -3.24 -15.94
CA ALA A 142 -9.99 -3.42 -16.82
C ALA A 142 -9.33 -4.80 -16.65
N GLY A 143 -9.56 -5.47 -15.53
CA GLY A 143 -8.95 -6.76 -15.19
C GLY A 143 -7.43 -6.73 -15.04
N ARG A 144 -6.81 -5.55 -15.03
CA ARG A 144 -5.35 -5.39 -14.98
C ARG A 144 -4.95 -4.11 -14.25
N TYR A 145 -3.70 -4.08 -13.82
CA TYR A 145 -3.07 -2.86 -13.30
C TYR A 145 -2.61 -1.98 -14.47
N ILE A 146 -3.02 -0.73 -14.47
CA ILE A 146 -2.68 0.29 -15.45
C ILE A 146 -1.71 1.27 -14.78
N ARG A 147 -0.55 1.44 -15.39
CA ARG A 147 0.42 2.46 -14.98
C ARG A 147 -0.02 3.81 -15.50
N LEU A 148 0.06 4.82 -14.65
CA LEU A 148 -0.25 6.20 -15.05
C LEU A 148 1.01 7.05 -15.24
N ARG A 149 2.18 6.51 -14.86
CA ARG A 149 3.52 7.06 -15.09
C ARG A 149 4.55 5.96 -15.36
#